data_AF-F3UMY9-F1
#
_entry.id   AF-F3UMY9-F1
#
_cell.length_a   1.000
_cell.length_b   1.000
_cell.length_c   1.000
_cell.angle_alpha   90.00
_cell.angle_beta   90.00
_cell.angle_gamma   90.00
#
_symmetry.space_group_name_H-M   'P 1'
#
loop_
_entity.id
_entity.type
_entity.pdbx_description
1 polymer ?
#
loop_
_entity_poly.entity_id
_entity_poly.type
_entity_poly.pdbx_seq_one_letter_code
_entity_poly.pdbx_strand_id
1 'polypeptide(L)'
;MTETLKYLPFELSDTRYFKLHSTSSGIDKVRLKITNDQEYFPYITRTDKNNGCDMFVGKQDKPLDKGNSITIGLDTQTVFYQPTDFYTGQNVQILESKFMTKNIALFLIPLIKKQLVLLNWGGNGATLGRLRVKKIVLPVDEKMNLIGNTWIVL
;
A
#
# COMPACT_ATOMS: atom_id res chain seq x y z
N MET A 1 8.42 -36.05 2.79
CA MET A 1 8.09 -35.33 4.04
C MET A 1 7.41 -34.04 3.62
N THR A 2 6.16 -33.83 3.99
CA THR A 2 5.49 -32.54 3.79
C THR A 2 6.03 -31.56 4.82
N GLU A 3 6.75 -30.54 4.37
CA GLU A 3 7.17 -29.44 5.24
C GLU A 3 5.93 -28.72 5.77
N THR A 4 5.79 -28.66 7.10
CA THR A 4 4.69 -27.94 7.74
C THR A 4 4.96 -26.44 7.63
N LEU A 5 4.19 -25.75 6.79
CA LEU A 5 4.27 -24.30 6.66
C LEU A 5 3.86 -23.63 7.99
N LYS A 6 4.77 -22.85 8.57
CA LYS A 6 4.53 -22.10 9.82
C LYS A 6 4.15 -20.66 9.50
N TYR A 7 3.36 -20.05 10.38
CA TYR A 7 2.89 -18.68 10.22
C TYR A 7 3.16 -17.87 11.50
N LEU A 8 3.63 -16.64 11.36
CA LEU A 8 3.89 -15.72 12.47
C LEU A 8 3.25 -14.34 12.22
N PRO A 9 2.93 -13.58 13.28
CA PRO A 9 2.43 -12.22 13.15
C PRO A 9 3.58 -11.22 12.91
N PHE A 10 3.40 -10.32 11.94
CA PHE A 10 4.36 -9.25 11.61
C PHE A 10 3.67 -7.90 11.64
N GLU A 11 4.30 -6.93 12.31
CA GLU A 11 3.83 -5.54 12.30
C GLU A 11 4.12 -4.88 10.95
N LEU A 12 3.24 -3.99 10.50
CA LEU A 12 3.49 -3.20 9.29
C LEU A 12 4.65 -2.20 9.47
N SER A 13 5.08 -1.93 10.71
CA SER A 13 6.31 -1.20 11.02
C SER A 13 7.59 -2.03 10.99
N ASP A 14 7.53 -3.33 10.72
CA ASP A 14 8.74 -4.16 10.66
C ASP A 14 9.61 -3.78 9.44
N THR A 15 10.60 -2.93 9.68
CA THR A 15 11.47 -2.35 8.65
C THR A 15 12.37 -3.36 7.95
N ARG A 16 12.48 -4.59 8.47
CA ARG A 16 13.19 -5.68 7.79
C ARG A 16 12.48 -6.09 6.49
N TYR A 17 11.17 -5.83 6.42
CA TYR A 17 10.29 -6.35 5.37
C TYR A 17 9.44 -5.28 4.71
N PHE A 18 9.03 -4.26 5.47
CA PHE A 18 8.09 -3.24 5.03
C PHE A 18 8.65 -1.85 5.20
N LYS A 19 8.37 -0.99 4.22
CA LYS A 19 8.56 0.46 4.35
C LYS A 19 7.19 1.12 4.22
N LEU A 20 6.62 1.45 5.37
CA LEU A 20 5.33 2.14 5.50
C LEU A 20 5.55 3.64 5.76
N HIS A 21 5.01 4.48 4.88
CA HIS A 21 5.14 5.93 4.96
C HIS A 21 3.95 6.68 4.37
N SER A 22 3.84 7.96 4.68
CA SER A 22 2.92 8.87 3.97
C SER A 22 3.39 9.09 2.54
N THR A 23 2.44 9.33 1.64
CA THR A 23 2.74 9.75 0.27
C THR A 23 3.71 10.93 0.18
N SER A 24 4.52 10.93 -0.87
CA SER A 24 5.46 12.00 -1.18
C SER A 24 4.80 13.22 -1.86
N SER A 25 3.60 13.05 -2.42
CA SER A 25 2.93 14.09 -3.22
C SER A 25 1.72 14.73 -2.52
N GLY A 26 0.69 13.96 -2.18
CA GLY A 26 -0.44 14.39 -1.33
C GLY A 26 -1.17 15.64 -1.86
N ILE A 27 -1.40 15.70 -3.16
CA ILE A 27 -1.89 16.90 -3.87
C ILE A 27 -3.41 16.99 -3.73
N ASP A 28 -3.93 18.15 -3.35
CA ASP A 28 -5.38 18.41 -3.45
C ASP A 28 -5.80 18.43 -4.92
N LYS A 29 -6.90 17.77 -5.29
CA LYS A 29 -7.39 17.69 -6.67
C LYS A 29 -7.53 19.06 -7.32
N VAL A 30 -7.97 20.09 -6.57
CA VAL A 30 -8.11 21.45 -7.11
C VAL A 30 -6.78 22.14 -7.41
N ARG A 31 -5.66 21.58 -6.92
CA ARG A 31 -4.30 22.09 -7.12
C ARG A 31 -3.51 21.30 -8.16
N LEU A 32 -4.13 20.33 -8.82
CA LEU A 32 -3.51 19.63 -9.95
C LEU A 32 -3.24 20.61 -11.07
N LYS A 33 -2.01 20.58 -11.59
CA LYS A 33 -1.67 21.28 -12.82
C LYS A 33 -2.23 20.52 -14.01
N ILE A 34 -2.98 21.23 -14.85
CA ILE A 34 -3.37 20.74 -16.16
C ILE A 34 -2.25 21.09 -17.12
N THR A 35 -1.57 20.07 -17.62
CA THR A 35 -0.44 20.18 -18.54
C THR A 35 -0.70 19.31 -19.77
N ASN A 36 -0.14 19.72 -20.90
CA ASN A 36 -0.14 18.94 -22.14
C ASN A 36 1.23 18.25 -22.28
N ASP A 37 1.46 17.27 -21.41
CA ASP A 37 2.74 16.56 -21.33
C ASP A 37 2.77 15.34 -22.26
N GLN A 38 3.97 14.85 -22.57
CA GLN A 38 4.13 13.60 -23.32
C GLN A 38 3.92 12.34 -22.45
N GLU A 39 3.97 12.50 -21.13
CA GLU A 39 3.84 11.41 -20.16
C GLU A 39 2.79 11.76 -19.11
N TYR A 40 1.96 10.78 -18.76
CA TYR A 40 0.90 10.92 -17.77
C TYR A 40 1.04 9.84 -16.70
N PHE A 41 0.77 10.23 -15.47
CA PHE A 41 0.85 9.38 -14.29
C PHE A 41 -0.54 9.18 -13.68
N PRO A 42 -0.86 8.00 -13.14
CA PRO A 42 -2.06 7.82 -12.34
C PRO A 42 -2.07 8.80 -11.16
N TYR A 43 -3.22 9.42 -10.92
CA TYR A 43 -3.50 10.19 -9.71
C TYR A 43 -4.33 9.33 -8.76
N ILE A 44 -3.65 8.74 -7.78
CA ILE A 44 -4.20 7.77 -6.85
C ILE A 44 -4.77 8.48 -5.62
N THR A 45 -6.06 8.35 -5.40
CA THR A 45 -6.77 8.98 -4.30
C THR A 45 -7.30 7.92 -3.32
N ARG A 46 -8.14 8.37 -2.40
CA ARG A 46 -8.86 7.49 -1.47
C ARG A 46 -10.13 6.90 -2.09
N THR A 47 -10.43 7.12 -3.37
CA THR A 47 -11.60 6.48 -3.99
C THR A 47 -11.51 4.96 -3.89
N ASP A 48 -12.66 4.31 -3.69
CA ASP A 48 -12.83 2.85 -3.70
C ASP A 48 -13.00 2.29 -5.12
N LYS A 49 -13.07 3.18 -6.12
CA LYS A 49 -13.22 2.84 -7.53
C LYS A 49 -11.86 2.72 -8.21
N ASN A 50 -11.83 1.98 -9.32
CA ASN A 50 -10.73 1.96 -10.28
C ASN A 50 -9.32 1.83 -9.66
N ASN A 51 -9.17 0.95 -8.66
CA ASN A 51 -7.89 0.73 -7.98
C ASN A 51 -7.30 2.01 -7.33
N GLY A 52 -8.16 2.94 -6.90
CA GLY A 52 -7.80 4.23 -6.35
C GLY A 52 -7.47 5.31 -7.40
N CYS A 53 -7.42 4.96 -8.69
CA CYS A 53 -7.11 5.91 -9.74
C CYS A 53 -8.33 6.77 -10.09
N ASP A 54 -8.26 8.05 -9.76
CA ASP A 54 -9.31 9.04 -10.11
C ASP A 54 -9.15 9.46 -11.58
N MET A 55 -7.93 9.81 -11.98
CA MET A 55 -7.61 10.21 -13.35
C MET A 55 -6.11 10.07 -13.64
N PHE A 56 -5.71 10.34 -14.87
CA PHE A 56 -4.31 10.51 -15.25
C PHE A 56 -3.97 12.00 -15.30
N VAL A 57 -2.79 12.35 -14.79
CA VAL A 57 -2.30 13.75 -14.74
C VAL A 57 -0.89 13.82 -15.30
N GLY A 58 -0.56 14.94 -15.94
CA GLY A 58 0.82 15.21 -16.35
C GLY A 58 1.71 15.47 -15.14
N LYS A 59 2.94 15.90 -15.41
CA LYS A 59 3.96 16.14 -14.40
C LYS A 59 3.52 17.23 -13.41
N GLN A 60 3.73 16.96 -12.13
CA GLN A 60 3.42 17.88 -11.04
C GLN A 60 4.71 18.36 -10.34
N ASP A 61 4.63 19.48 -9.62
CA ASP A 61 5.75 20.01 -8.81
C ASP A 61 5.92 19.26 -7.49
N LYS A 62 5.81 17.93 -7.55
CA LYS A 62 5.93 17.01 -6.44
C LYS A 62 6.68 15.76 -6.90
N PRO A 63 7.33 15.04 -5.97
CA PRO A 63 7.89 13.73 -6.29
C PRO A 63 6.78 12.72 -6.56
N LEU A 64 7.04 11.82 -7.50
CA LEU A 64 6.24 10.62 -7.70
C LEU A 64 6.52 9.63 -6.56
N ASP A 65 5.49 8.90 -6.19
CA ASP A 65 5.64 7.67 -5.42
C ASP A 65 5.89 6.49 -6.37
N LYS A 66 6.69 5.53 -5.91
CA LYS A 66 7.13 4.41 -6.76
C LYS A 66 6.04 3.36 -6.93
N GLY A 67 5.92 2.86 -8.15
CA GLY A 67 5.11 1.69 -8.48
C GLY A 67 5.64 0.42 -7.80
N ASN A 68 4.97 -0.70 -8.06
CA ASN A 68 5.19 -1.96 -7.35
C ASN A 68 5.07 -1.76 -5.83
N SER A 69 4.03 -1.04 -5.41
CA SER A 69 3.72 -0.70 -4.01
C SER A 69 2.23 -0.82 -3.74
N ILE A 70 1.86 -0.86 -2.46
CA ILE A 70 0.45 -0.85 -2.04
C ILE A 70 0.10 0.55 -1.53
N THR A 71 -1.01 1.12 -2.01
CA THR A 71 -1.61 2.34 -1.47
C THR A 71 -2.73 2.02 -0.50
N ILE A 72 -2.79 2.78 0.60
CA ILE A 72 -3.80 2.69 1.64
C ILE A 72 -4.49 4.04 1.77
N GLY A 73 -5.76 4.14 1.37
CA GLY A 73 -6.58 5.32 1.59
C GLY A 73 -7.14 5.32 3.01
N LEU A 74 -6.75 6.30 3.84
CA LEU A 74 -7.08 6.27 5.27
C LEU A 74 -8.59 6.40 5.54
N ASP A 75 -9.22 7.42 4.97
CA ASP A 75 -10.60 7.81 5.24
C ASP A 75 -11.65 6.81 4.72
N THR A 76 -11.32 6.14 3.63
CA THR A 76 -12.16 5.17 2.92
C THR A 76 -11.70 3.73 3.13
N GLN A 77 -10.59 3.54 3.86
CA GLN A 77 -10.01 2.24 4.18
C GLN A 77 -9.73 1.37 2.94
N THR A 78 -9.42 2.01 1.82
CA THR A 78 -9.08 1.33 0.57
C THR A 78 -7.65 0.83 0.60
N VAL A 79 -7.39 -0.31 -0.05
CA VAL A 79 -6.06 -0.92 -0.15
C VAL A 79 -5.90 -1.50 -1.55
N PHE A 80 -4.94 -0.96 -2.30
CA PHE A 80 -4.78 -1.23 -3.73
C PHE A 80 -3.31 -1.36 -4.12
N TYR A 81 -3.02 -2.19 -5.13
CA TYR A 81 -1.67 -2.35 -5.66
C TYR A 81 -1.47 -1.39 -6.84
N GLN A 82 -0.38 -0.63 -6.86
CA GLN A 82 -0.07 0.29 -7.95
C GLN A 82 1.08 -0.26 -8.81
N PRO A 83 0.84 -0.55 -10.10
CA PRO A 83 1.84 -1.20 -10.96
C PRO A 83 2.92 -0.24 -11.49
N THR A 84 2.62 1.06 -11.59
CA THR A 84 3.49 2.09 -12.18
C THR A 84 3.69 3.22 -11.18
N ASP A 85 4.66 4.10 -11.40
CA ASP A 85 4.85 5.32 -10.60
C ASP A 85 3.60 6.21 -10.68
N PHE A 86 3.29 6.92 -9.60
CA PHE A 86 2.04 7.67 -9.47
C PHE A 86 2.16 8.93 -8.60
N TYR A 87 1.22 9.85 -8.79
CA TYR A 87 0.92 10.92 -7.85
C TYR A 87 -0.24 10.50 -6.96
N THR A 88 -0.39 11.15 -5.80
CA THR A 88 -1.51 10.87 -4.91
C THR A 88 -2.30 12.10 -4.51
N GLY A 89 -3.54 11.85 -4.12
CA GLY A 89 -4.33 12.74 -3.30
C GLY A 89 -3.91 12.72 -1.82
N GLN A 90 -4.57 13.55 -1.01
CA GLN A 90 -4.31 13.62 0.42
C GLN A 90 -4.67 12.30 1.16
N ASN A 91 -4.17 12.14 2.38
CA ASN A 91 -4.43 11.02 3.31
C ASN A 91 -4.26 9.62 2.66
N VAL A 92 -3.27 9.46 1.78
CA VAL A 92 -2.83 8.17 1.23
C VAL A 92 -1.52 7.76 1.90
N GLN A 93 -1.43 6.51 2.33
CA GLN A 93 -0.20 5.88 2.83
C GLN A 93 0.29 4.85 1.82
N ILE A 94 1.58 4.56 1.88
CA ILE A 94 2.28 3.70 0.93
C ILE A 94 3.03 2.63 1.71
N LEU A 95 2.82 1.39 1.30
CA LEU A 95 3.50 0.21 1.81
C LEU A 95 4.36 -0.38 0.68
N GLU A 96 5.67 -0.27 0.85
CA GLU A 96 6.67 -0.87 -0.03
C GLU A 96 7.29 -2.10 0.64
N SER A 97 7.85 -3.00 -0.16
CA SER A 97 8.67 -4.12 0.30
C SER A 97 9.74 -4.44 -0.73
N LYS A 98 10.93 -4.84 -0.27
CA LYS A 98 11.99 -5.37 -1.15
C LYS A 98 11.58 -6.66 -1.89
N PHE A 99 10.55 -7.34 -1.39
CA PHE A 99 9.99 -8.54 -1.99
C PHE A 99 8.71 -8.26 -2.78
N MET A 100 8.29 -6.99 -2.91
CA MET A 100 6.99 -6.70 -3.50
C MET A 100 6.92 -7.19 -4.95
N THR A 101 5.84 -7.88 -5.25
CA THR A 101 5.38 -8.19 -6.60
C THR A 101 3.86 -8.01 -6.62
N LYS A 102 3.25 -7.92 -7.81
CA LYS A 102 1.78 -7.90 -7.94
C LYS A 102 1.11 -9.02 -7.15
N ASN A 103 1.64 -10.24 -7.22
CA ASN A 103 1.03 -11.41 -6.58
C ASN A 103 1.17 -11.37 -5.05
N ILE A 104 2.35 -10.96 -4.55
CA ILE A 104 2.56 -10.72 -3.11
C ILE A 104 1.63 -9.61 -2.63
N ALA A 105 1.47 -8.53 -3.40
CA ALA A 105 0.56 -7.46 -3.07
C ALA A 105 -0.88 -7.95 -2.98
N LEU A 106 -1.35 -8.72 -3.96
CA LEU A 106 -2.70 -9.31 -3.96
C LEU A 106 -2.93 -10.24 -2.77
N PHE A 107 -1.90 -10.94 -2.29
CA PHE A 107 -1.97 -11.72 -1.06
C PHE A 107 -2.04 -10.84 0.20
N LEU A 108 -1.23 -9.77 0.28
CA LEU A 108 -1.19 -8.86 1.43
C LEU A 108 -2.43 -7.98 1.56
N ILE A 109 -3.01 -7.53 0.45
CA ILE A 109 -4.17 -6.62 0.41
C ILE A 109 -5.33 -7.07 1.32
N PRO A 110 -5.87 -8.30 1.21
CA PRO A 110 -6.98 -8.73 2.07
C PRO A 110 -6.59 -8.79 3.55
N LEU A 111 -5.35 -9.14 3.88
CA LEU A 111 -4.85 -9.17 5.26
C LEU A 111 -4.81 -7.76 5.84
N ILE A 112 -4.33 -6.78 5.08
CA ILE A 112 -4.27 -5.38 5.48
C ILE A 112 -5.70 -4.81 5.61
N LYS A 113 -6.59 -5.07 4.64
CA LYS A 113 -7.99 -4.62 4.68
C LYS A 113 -8.69 -5.08 5.97
N LYS A 114 -8.48 -6.33 6.40
CA LYS A 114 -9.03 -6.85 7.65
C LYS A 114 -8.57 -6.05 8.88
N GLN A 115 -7.36 -5.51 8.87
CA GLN A 115 -6.86 -4.65 9.95
C GLN A 115 -7.50 -3.26 9.96
N LEU A 116 -7.94 -2.77 8.79
CA LEU A 116 -8.57 -1.45 8.64
C LEU A 116 -10.02 -1.43 9.10
N VAL A 117 -10.78 -2.52 8.92
CA VAL A 117 -12.20 -2.62 9.35
C VAL A 117 -12.38 -2.33 10.85
N LEU A 118 -11.33 -2.50 11.65
CA LEU A 118 -11.30 -2.19 13.08
C LEU A 118 -11.15 -0.69 13.39
N LEU A 119 -10.95 0.14 12.36
CA LEU A 119 -10.78 1.58 12.44
C LEU A 119 -12.08 2.24 11.97
N ASN A 120 -12.46 3.35 12.59
CA ASN A 120 -13.70 4.04 12.27
C ASN A 120 -13.57 5.55 12.47
N TRP A 121 -14.50 6.28 11.86
CA TRP A 121 -14.63 7.72 12.06
C TRP A 121 -15.09 8.02 13.49
N GLY A 122 -14.65 9.14 14.07
CA GLY A 122 -15.08 9.56 15.42
C GLY A 122 -14.11 9.17 16.56
N GLY A 123 -12.80 9.22 16.32
CA GLY A 123 -11.77 9.07 17.36
C GLY A 123 -10.78 7.93 17.11
N ASN A 124 -11.16 6.91 16.34
CA ASN A 124 -10.34 5.75 15.98
C ASN A 124 -10.00 5.70 14.47
N GLY A 125 -9.88 6.87 13.84
CA GLY A 125 -9.59 6.99 12.41
C GLY A 125 -8.26 6.33 12.02
N ALA A 126 -8.15 5.90 10.76
CA ALA A 126 -6.92 5.34 10.26
C ALA A 126 -5.82 6.42 10.21
N THR A 127 -4.72 6.20 10.93
CA THR A 127 -3.54 7.06 10.92
C THR A 127 -2.31 6.22 10.63
N LEU A 128 -1.24 6.82 10.11
CA LEU A 128 0.02 6.12 9.91
C LEU A 128 0.51 5.44 11.19
N GLY A 129 0.42 6.11 12.34
CA GLY A 129 0.79 5.54 13.64
C GLY A 129 -0.02 4.29 14.00
N ARG A 130 -1.34 4.31 13.76
CA ARG A 130 -2.22 3.15 14.01
C ARG A 130 -1.97 2.01 13.03
N LEU A 131 -1.62 2.32 11.78
CA LEU A 131 -1.26 1.31 10.78
C LEU A 131 0.03 0.59 11.14
N ARG A 132 1.05 1.31 11.63
CA ARG A 132 2.36 0.75 12.01
C ARG A 132 2.22 -0.46 12.94
N VAL A 133 1.41 -0.34 13.99
CA VAL A 133 1.22 -1.39 14.99
C VAL A 133 0.26 -2.51 14.57
N LYS A 134 -0.38 -2.43 13.40
CA LYS A 134 -1.24 -3.51 12.91
C LYS A 134 -0.39 -4.70 12.50
N LYS A 135 -0.90 -5.89 12.82
CA LYS A 135 -0.24 -7.17 12.56
C LYS A 135 -0.94 -7.92 11.45
N ILE A 136 -0.16 -8.49 10.54
CA ILE A 136 -0.62 -9.46 9.54
C ILE A 136 0.10 -10.79 9.76
N VAL A 137 -0.61 -11.89 9.57
CA VAL A 137 -0.07 -13.24 9.76
C VAL A 137 0.47 -13.74 8.43
N LEU A 138 1.74 -14.12 8.40
CA LEU A 138 2.46 -14.44 7.18
C LEU A 138 3.28 -15.74 7.34
N PRO A 139 3.42 -16.57 6.30
CA PRO A 139 4.29 -17.74 6.32
C PRO A 139 5.77 -17.39 6.55
N VAL A 140 6.46 -18.29 7.24
CA VAL A 140 7.88 -18.17 7.58
C VAL A 140 8.66 -19.44 7.23
N ASP A 141 9.94 -19.27 6.91
CA ASP A 141 10.86 -20.39 6.71
C ASP A 141 11.17 -21.12 8.03
N GLU A 142 11.95 -22.19 7.96
CA GLU A 142 12.39 -22.94 9.15
C GLU A 142 13.17 -22.08 10.15
N LYS A 143 13.79 -20.99 9.67
CA LYS A 143 14.53 -20.00 10.47
C LYS A 143 13.64 -18.87 10.97
N MET A 144 12.31 -18.97 10.82
CA MET A 144 11.31 -18.00 11.24
C MET A 144 11.39 -16.63 10.54
N ASN A 145 11.96 -16.57 9.33
CA ASN A 145 11.99 -15.37 8.49
C ASN A 145 10.84 -15.37 7.47
N LEU A 146 10.34 -14.17 7.09
CA LEU A 146 9.38 -14.05 5.99
C LEU A 146 9.96 -14.60 4.68
N ILE A 147 9.21 -15.49 4.03
CA ILE A 147 9.66 -16.18 2.81
C ILE A 147 9.42 -15.31 1.56
N GLY A 148 10.25 -14.30 1.33
CA GLY A 148 10.13 -13.32 0.23
C GLY A 148 9.80 -13.87 -1.18
N ASN A 149 10.22 -15.09 -1.52
CA ASN A 149 10.19 -15.62 -2.89
C ASN A 149 9.21 -16.80 -3.11
N THR A 150 8.48 -17.26 -2.08
CA THR A 150 7.67 -18.50 -2.17
C THR A 150 6.19 -18.29 -1.81
N TRP A 151 5.70 -17.04 -1.86
CA TRP A 151 4.30 -16.68 -1.55
C TRP A 151 3.27 -17.24 -2.55
N ILE A 152 3.71 -17.92 -3.62
CA ILE A 152 2.89 -18.41 -4.73
C ILE A 152 3.35 -19.82 -5.12
N VAL A 153 3.36 -20.72 -4.15
CA VAL A 153 3.29 -22.16 -4.45
C VAL A 153 2.22 -22.74 -3.54
N LEU A 154 0.98 -22.31 -3.77
CA LEU A 154 -0.24 -23.00 -3.37
C LEU A 154 -1.05 -23.24 -4.64
#